data_AF-A0A5N5K5C8-F1
#
_entry.id   AF-A0A5N5K5C8-F1
#
_cell.length_a   1.000
_cell.length_b   1.000
_cell.length_c   1.000
_cell.angle_alpha   90.00
_cell.angle_beta   90.00
_cell.angle_gamma   90.00
#
_symmetry.space_group_name_H-M   'P 1'
#
loop_
_entity.id
_entity.type
_entity.pdbx_description
1 polymer ?
#
loop_
_entity_poly.entity_id
_entity_poly.type
_entity_poly.pdbx_seq_one_letter_code
_entity_poly.pdbx_strand_id
1 'polypeptide(L)' 'MVINSALLSRYESEYVSIGRAYRILVFACCDSRVIPSHILDTQPGEALMFRNIVNLVPAFNQVSRTEF' A
#
# COMPACT_ATOMS: atom_id res chain seq x y z
N MET A 1 -4.95 7.32 6.20
CA MET A 1 -3.76 7.08 5.36
C MET A 1 -2.66 6.61 6.29
N VAL A 2 -2.00 5.50 5.95
CA VAL A 2 -0.86 4.96 6.70
C VAL A 2 0.32 4.89 5.73
N ILE A 3 1.44 5.48 6.14
CA ILE A 3 2.68 5.49 5.36
C ILE A 3 3.71 4.68 6.12
N ASN A 4 4.32 3.69 5.48
CA ASN A 4 5.30 2.85 6.15
C ASN A 4 6.39 2.36 5.17
N SER A 5 7.62 2.83 5.36
CA SER A 5 8.78 2.39 4.56
C SER A 5 9.39 1.07 5.05
N ALA A 6 9.19 0.69 6.31
CA ALA A 6 9.75 -0.54 6.90
C ALA A 6 8.95 -1.80 6.53
N LEU A 7 7.66 -1.66 6.19
CA LEU A 7 6.84 -2.76 5.68
C LEU A 7 7.06 -3.00 4.19
N LEU A 8 7.74 -2.10 3.49
CA LEU A 8 7.95 -2.18 2.05
C LEU A 8 8.68 -3.47 1.68
N SER A 9 9.80 -3.78 2.36
CA SER A 9 10.53 -5.04 2.18
C SER A 9 9.71 -6.31 2.48
N ARG A 10 8.65 -6.19 3.29
CA ARG A 10 7.75 -7.31 3.62
C ARG A 10 6.67 -7.53 2.56
N TYR A 11 6.26 -6.49 1.84
CA TYR A 11 5.29 -6.57 0.74
C TYR A 11 5.98 -6.60 -0.65
N GLU A 12 7.29 -6.38 -0.72
CA GLU A 12 8.09 -6.36 -1.95
C GLU A 12 8.07 -7.70 -2.70
N SER A 13 8.17 -8.82 -1.98
CA SER A 13 8.32 -10.14 -2.62
C SER A 13 7.12 -10.58 -3.44
N GLU A 14 5.92 -10.03 -3.17
CA GLU A 14 4.69 -10.39 -3.86
C GLU A 14 4.38 -9.46 -5.04
N TYR A 15 4.86 -8.22 -5.03
CA TYR A 15 4.46 -7.18 -6.00
C TYR A 15 5.60 -6.63 -6.88
N VAL A 16 6.86 -7.00 -6.65
CA VAL A 16 8.02 -6.59 -7.48
C VAL A 16 8.29 -7.63 -8.58
N SER A 17 7.33 -7.84 -9.48
CA SER A 17 7.54 -8.63 -10.70
C SER A 17 8.08 -7.78 -11.88
N ILE A 18 8.24 -6.45 -11.69
CA ILE A 18 8.48 -5.50 -12.79
C ILE A 18 9.80 -4.70 -12.61
N GLY A 19 10.67 -5.07 -11.67
CA GLY A 19 12.03 -4.50 -11.53
C GLY A 19 12.10 -3.04 -11.07
N ARG A 20 11.05 -2.49 -10.46
CA ARG A 20 11.05 -1.14 -9.86
C ARG A 20 11.11 -1.22 -8.34
N ALA A 21 12.07 -0.50 -7.75
CA ALA A 21 12.21 -0.32 -6.31
C ALA A 21 11.41 0.92 -5.87
N TYR A 22 10.25 0.70 -5.25
CA TYR A 22 9.47 1.77 -4.64
C TYR A 22 10.12 2.21 -3.32
N ARG A 23 10.00 3.49 -2.96
CA ARG A 23 10.60 4.02 -1.72
C ARG A 23 9.58 4.13 -0.59
N ILE A 24 8.29 4.20 -0.94
CA ILE A 24 7.20 4.45 0.00
C ILE A 24 6.05 3.48 -0.26
N LEU A 25 5.48 2.90 0.80
CA LEU A 25 4.25 2.11 0.76
C LEU A 25 3.16 2.90 1.47
N VAL A 26 2.04 3.07 0.78
CA VAL A 26 0.91 3.88 1.26
C VAL A 26 -0.36 3.05 1.25
N PHE A 27 -1.01 2.97 2.40
CA PHE A 27 -2.41 2.55 2.50
C PHE A 27 -3.29 3.79 2.62
N ALA A 28 -4.32 3.90 1.79
CA ALA A 28 -5.28 4.99 1.83
C ALA A 28 -6.73 4.52 1.69
N CYS A 29 -7.66 5.41 2.04
CA CYS A 29 -9.08 5.15 1.83
C CYS A 29 -9.45 5.34 0.35
N CYS A 30 -10.42 4.57 -0.14
CA CYS A 30 -11.04 4.76 -1.46
C CYS A 30 -11.82 6.08 -1.61
N ASP A 31 -12.06 6.80 -0.51
CA ASP A 31 -12.70 8.13 -0.52
C ASP A 31 -12.05 9.05 -1.57
N SER A 32 -12.86 9.66 -2.43
CA SER A 32 -12.39 10.47 -3.57
C SER A 32 -11.64 11.73 -3.14
N ARG A 33 -11.82 12.18 -1.90
CA ARG A 33 -11.10 13.34 -1.33
C ARG A 33 -9.68 12.97 -0.92
N VAL A 34 -9.37 11.68 -0.82
CA VAL A 34 -8.05 11.18 -0.42
C VAL A 34 -7.31 10.68 -1.65
N ILE A 35 -6.49 11.56 -2.22
CA ILE A 35 -5.59 11.25 -3.35
C ILE A 35 -4.15 11.28 -2.83
N PRO A 36 -3.55 10.12 -2.53
CA PRO A 36 -2.26 10.07 -1.83
C PRO A 36 -1.12 10.73 -2.61
N SER A 37 -1.16 10.67 -3.94
CA SER A 37 -0.14 11.29 -4.80
C SER A 37 -0.09 12.81 -4.65
N HIS A 38 -1.26 13.46 -4.51
CA HIS A 38 -1.32 14.91 -4.35
C HIS A 38 -0.97 15.34 -2.93
N ILE A 39 -1.34 14.54 -1.93
CA ILE A 39 -1.07 14.85 -0.51
C ILE A 39 0.41 14.70 -0.19
N LEU A 40 1.07 13.70 -0.78
CA LEU A 40 2.47 13.37 -0.51
C LEU A 40 3.45 13.89 -1.56
N ASP A 41 2.94 14.59 -2.59
CA ASP A 41 3.72 15.11 -3.72
C ASP A 41 4.64 14.04 -4.36
N THR A 42 4.11 12.83 -4.53
CA THR A 42 4.88 11.70 -5.06
C THR A 42 4.78 11.62 -6.58
N GLN A 43 5.89 11.30 -7.23
CA GLN A 43 5.92 11.04 -8.66
C GLN A 43 5.58 9.57 -8.99
N PRO A 44 5.08 9.28 -10.21
CA PRO A 44 4.85 7.90 -10.66
C PRO A 44 6.12 7.05 -10.52
N GLY A 45 6.02 5.94 -9.77
CA GLY A 45 7.14 5.04 -9.51
C GLY A 45 7.85 5.24 -8.17
N GLU A 46 7.55 6.31 -7.42
CA GLU A 46 8.15 6.53 -6.09
C GLU A 46 7.42 5.80 -4.96
N ALA A 47 6.12 5.61 -5.11
CA ALA A 47 5.26 5.02 -4.09
C ALA A 47 4.40 3.88 -4.65
N LEU A 48 4.33 2.81 -3.87
CA LEU A 48 3.35 1.74 -4.04
C LEU A 48 2.12 2.08 -3.19
N MET A 49 0.95 2.17 -3.82
CA MET A 49 -0.27 2.66 -3.17
C MET A 49 -1.38 1.61 -3.19
N PHE A 50 -1.91 1.28 -2.02
CA PHE A 50 -3.11 0.46 -1.84
C PHE A 50 -4.26 1.33 -1.35
N ARG A 51 -5.42 1.20 -1.99
CA ARG A 51 -6.63 1.93 -1.59
C ARG A 51 -7.78 0.95 -1.37
N ASN A 52 -8.37 0.96 -0.18
CA ASN A 52 -9.54 0.16 0.14
C ASN A 52 -10.56 0.92 1.00
N ILE A 53 -11.70 0.29 1.26
CA ILE A 53 -12.75 0.83 2.14
C ILE A 53 -12.21 0.86 3.57
N VAL A 54 -12.26 2.03 4.22
CA VAL A 54 -11.84 2.26 5.62
C VAL A 54 -10.31 2.17 5.87
N ASN A 55 -9.47 2.10 4.82
CA ASN A 55 -8.01 2.07 4.97
C ASN A 55 -7.52 0.93 5.88
N LEU A 56 -8.11 -0.26 5.72
CA LEU A 56 -7.75 -1.45 6.47
C LEU A 56 -6.41 -1.99 5.99
N VAL A 57 -5.50 -2.26 6.92
CA VAL A 57 -4.22 -2.90 6.62
C VAL A 57 -4.36 -4.39 6.96
N PRO A 58 -4.26 -5.31 5.99
CA PRO A 58 -4.33 -6.73 6.26
C PRO A 58 -3.22 -7.14 7.25
N ALA A 59 -3.56 -7.98 8.22
CA ALA A 59 -2.57 -8.55 9.13
C ALA A 59 -1.63 -9.47 8.35
N PHE A 60 -0.32 -9.32 8.57
CA PHE A 60 0.67 -10.17 7.94
C PHE A 60 0.61 -11.58 8.56
N ASN A 61 0.35 -12.59 7.74
CA ASN A 61 0.47 -14.01 8.07
C ASN A 61 -0.57 -14.59 9.06
N GLN A 62 -1.86 -14.29 8.87
CA GLN A 62 -2.93 -15.16 9.34
C GLN A 62 -3.70 -15.71 8.15
N VAL A 63 -3.30 -16.91 7.71
CA VAL A 63 -4.22 -17.81 7.01
C VAL A 63 -5.30 -18.21 8.02
N SER A 64 -6.24 -17.33 8.28
CA SER A 64 -7.56 -17.73 8.76
C SER A 64 -8.49 -17.52 7.59
N ARG A 65 -8.66 -18.61 6.82
CA ARG A 65 -9.81 -18.84 5.97
C ARG A 65 -11.05 -18.36 6.73
N THR A 66 -11.55 -17.17 6.37
CA THR A 66 -12.88 -16.77 6.81
C THR A 66 -13.72 -16.93 5.58
N GLU A 67 -14.42 -18.07 5.54
CA GLU A 67 -15.44 -18.36 4.56
C GLU A 67 -16.51 -17.28 4.66
N PHE A 68 -16.87 -16.70 3.51
CA PHE A 68 -18.16 -16.12 3.24
C PHE A 68 -18.62 -16.65 1.89
#